data_AF-A0A2N1QE71-F1
#
_entry.id   AF-A0A2N1QE71-F1
#
_cell.length_a   1.000
_cell.length_b   1.000
_cell.length_c   1.000
_cell.angle_alpha   90.00
_cell.angle_beta   90.00
_cell.angle_gamma   90.00
#
_symmetry.space_group_name_H-M   'P 1'
#
loop_
_entity.id
_entity.type
_entity.pdbx_description
1 polymer ?
#
loop_
_entity_poly.entity_id
_entity_poly.type
_entity_poly.pdbx_seq_one_letter_code
_entity_poly.pdbx_strand_id
1 'polypeptide(L)'
;MFKILKNRKGVTLVELLAVVVILGIIAAIAVPTIGGLIARQQANADTATYNAIVDAAELYGGTAVFTLDKLETDDFIDLKTNTFSFDGETPVAKTAVYIKITGGVVGFYSDLAGTVAVDFYVNDTLVYEKP
;
A
#
# COMPACT_ATOMS: atom_id res chain seq x y z
N MET A 1 -52.78 19.19 -35.10
CA MET A 1 -51.57 18.34 -35.09
C MET A 1 -50.36 19.25 -34.89
N PHE A 2 -49.77 19.32 -33.69
CA PHE A 2 -48.64 20.21 -33.39
C PHE A 2 -47.35 19.59 -33.93
N LYS A 3 -46.78 20.22 -34.97
CA LYS A 3 -45.53 19.77 -35.60
C LYS A 3 -44.36 20.36 -34.80
N ILE A 4 -43.78 19.57 -33.90
CA ILE A 4 -42.59 19.98 -33.14
C ILE A 4 -41.41 20.09 -34.11
N LEU A 5 -41.03 21.33 -34.47
CA LEU A 5 -39.83 21.63 -35.24
C LEU A 5 -38.61 21.39 -34.36
N LYS A 6 -37.88 20.28 -34.59
CA LYS A 6 -36.60 19.99 -33.92
C LYS A 6 -35.55 21.00 -34.38
N ASN A 7 -35.19 21.94 -33.50
CA ASN A 7 -34.10 22.87 -33.71
C ASN A 7 -32.76 22.12 -33.67
N ARG A 8 -32.13 21.90 -34.83
CA ARG A 8 -30.74 21.41 -34.90
C ARG A 8 -29.80 22.60 -34.82
N LYS A 9 -29.66 23.18 -33.62
CA LYS A 9 -28.57 24.12 -33.35
C LYS A 9 -27.28 23.30 -33.25
N GLY A 10 -26.44 23.35 -34.29
CA GLY A 10 -25.10 22.77 -34.25
C GLY A 10 -24.23 23.57 -33.29
N VAL A 11 -23.46 22.87 -32.45
CA VAL A 11 -22.42 23.47 -31.61
C VAL A 11 -21.37 24.11 -32.52
N THR A 12 -20.94 25.32 -32.18
CA THR A 12 -19.91 26.02 -32.93
C THR A 12 -18.52 25.50 -32.55
N LEU A 13 -17.55 25.59 -33.45
CA LEU A 13 -16.16 25.19 -33.16
C LEU A 13 -15.55 25.99 -32.00
N VAL A 14 -16.00 27.24 -31.81
CA VAL A 14 -15.54 28.11 -30.72
C VAL A 14 -16.00 27.60 -29.36
N GLU A 15 -17.24 27.10 -29.26
CA GLU A 15 -17.75 26.51 -28.02
C GLU A 15 -16.99 25.22 -27.65
N LEU A 16 -16.68 24.38 -28.64
CA LEU A 16 -15.86 23.19 -28.41
C LEU A 16 -14.41 23.54 -28.04
N LEU A 17 -13.84 24.58 -28.65
CA LEU A 17 -12.49 25.04 -28.34
C LEU A 17 -12.36 25.52 -26.89
N ALA A 18 -13.32 26.32 -26.41
CA ALA A 18 -13.30 26.83 -25.04
C ALA A 18 -13.31 25.68 -24.00
N VAL A 19 -14.07 24.61 -24.24
CA VAL A 19 -14.14 23.44 -23.35
C VAL A 19 -12.81 22.70 -23.30
N VAL A 20 -12.17 22.46 -24.45
CA VAL A 20 -10.89 21.74 -24.49
C VAL A 20 -9.78 22.55 -23.79
N VAL A 21 -9.78 23.88 -23.91
CA VAL A 21 -8.83 24.75 -23.20
C VAL A 21 -8.99 24.61 -21.68
N ILE A 22 -10.21 24.67 -21.17
CA ILE A 22 -10.49 24.52 -19.73
C ILE A 22 -10.09 23.12 -19.25
N LEU A 23 -10.45 22.06 -20.00
CA LEU A 23 -10.06 20.69 -19.67
C LEU A 23 -8.54 20.51 -19.68
N GLY A 24 -7.83 21.17 -20.60
CA GLY A 24 -6.36 21.15 -20.66
C GLY A 24 -5.72 21.77 -19.42
N ILE A 25 -6.25 22.90 -18.94
CA ILE A 25 -5.76 23.56 -17.70
C ILE A 25 -6.03 22.67 -16.48
N ILE A 26 -7.24 22.10 -16.36
CA ILE A 26 -7.58 21.20 -15.26
C ILE A 26 -6.69 19.96 -15.28
N ALA A 27 -6.51 19.32 -16.45
CA ALA A 27 -5.68 18.14 -16.60
C ALA A 27 -4.21 18.41 -16.22
N ALA A 28 -3.66 19.58 -16.59
CA ALA A 28 -2.28 19.95 -16.28
C ALA A 28 -2.01 20.00 -14.76
N ILE A 29 -2.98 20.40 -13.94
CA ILE A 29 -2.85 20.44 -12.48
C ILE A 29 -3.28 19.10 -11.85
N ALA A 30 -4.34 18.48 -12.35
CA ALA A 30 -4.94 17.28 -11.77
C ALA A 30 -4.03 16.05 -11.89
N VAL A 31 -3.34 15.86 -13.03
CA VAL A 31 -2.50 14.67 -13.24
C VAL A 31 -1.35 14.55 -12.22
N PRO A 32 -0.47 15.56 -12.04
CA PRO A 32 0.62 15.45 -11.07
C PRO A 32 0.12 15.39 -9.62
N THR A 33 -0.96 16.10 -9.29
CA THR A 33 -1.52 16.13 -7.93
C THR A 33 -2.14 14.79 -7.53
N ILE A 34 -2.92 14.17 -8.42
CA ILE A 34 -3.53 12.85 -8.19
C ILE A 34 -2.44 11.78 -8.12
N GLY A 35 -1.44 11.81 -8.99
CA GLY A 35 -0.33 10.84 -8.96
C GLY A 35 0.44 10.89 -7.62
N GLY A 36 0.80 12.09 -7.16
CA GLY A 36 1.46 12.26 -5.86
C GLY A 36 0.57 11.87 -4.67
N LEU A 37 -0.74 12.12 -4.75
CA LEU A 37 -1.70 11.68 -3.74
C LEU A 37 -1.76 10.15 -3.66
N ILE A 38 -1.88 9.46 -4.80
CA ILE A 38 -1.94 7.99 -4.85
C ILE A 38 -0.68 7.38 -4.22
N ALA A 39 0.51 7.85 -4.59
CA ALA A 39 1.76 7.34 -4.04
C ALA A 39 1.82 7.47 -2.50
N ARG A 40 1.36 8.61 -1.94
CA ARG A 40 1.29 8.80 -0.49
C ARG A 40 0.27 7.88 0.16
N GLN A 41 -0.89 7.68 -0.48
CA GLN A 41 -1.92 6.79 0.05
C GLN A 41 -1.47 5.33 0.04
N GLN A 42 -0.69 4.91 -0.97
CA GLN A 42 -0.05 3.61 -1.02
C GLN A 42 0.90 3.43 0.17
N ALA A 43 1.88 4.34 0.33
CA ALA A 43 2.83 4.28 1.45
C ALA A 43 2.14 4.31 2.83
N ASN A 44 1.06 5.10 2.97
CA ASN A 44 0.25 5.11 4.20
C ASN A 44 -0.46 3.77 4.45
N ALA A 45 -0.97 3.12 3.41
CA ALA A 45 -1.62 1.81 3.52
C ALA A 45 -0.60 0.70 3.87
N ASP A 46 0.60 0.78 3.31
CA ASP A 46 1.71 -0.14 3.62
C ASP A 46 2.15 0.03 5.08
N THR A 47 2.30 1.28 5.54
CA THR A 47 2.59 1.59 6.94
C THR A 47 1.47 1.12 7.88
N ALA A 48 0.20 1.25 7.48
CA ALA A 48 -0.92 0.75 8.26
C ALA A 48 -0.93 -0.78 8.34
N THR A 49 -0.55 -1.47 7.26
CA THR A 49 -0.37 -2.93 7.25
C THR A 49 0.73 -3.35 8.21
N TYR A 50 1.87 -2.64 8.20
CA TYR A 50 2.94 -2.87 9.16
C TYR A 50 2.48 -2.72 10.61
N ASN A 51 1.76 -1.64 10.94
CA ASN A 51 1.24 -1.45 12.29
C ASN A 51 0.31 -2.60 12.71
N ALA A 52 -0.56 -3.06 11.81
CA ALA A 52 -1.41 -4.21 12.07
C ALA A 52 -0.59 -5.50 12.30
N ILE A 53 0.51 -5.71 11.57
CA ILE A 53 1.43 -6.83 11.80
C ILE A 53 2.07 -6.75 13.18
N VAL A 54 2.52 -5.55 13.59
CA VAL A 54 3.11 -5.33 14.92
C VAL A 54 2.09 -5.62 16.01
N ASP A 55 0.88 -5.06 15.92
CA ASP A 55 -0.21 -5.30 16.87
C ASP A 55 -0.56 -6.80 16.95
N ALA A 56 -0.67 -7.47 15.80
CA ALA A 56 -0.92 -8.91 15.74
C ALA A 56 0.22 -9.73 16.35
N ALA A 57 1.48 -9.33 16.11
CA ALA A 57 2.65 -9.98 16.68
C ALA A 57 2.71 -9.85 18.21
N GLU A 58 2.36 -8.68 18.75
CA GLU A 58 2.26 -8.44 20.19
C GLU A 58 1.12 -9.24 20.84
N LEU A 59 -0.01 -9.40 20.15
CA LEU A 59 -1.13 -10.22 20.62
C LEU A 59 -0.82 -11.72 20.56
N TYR A 60 -0.10 -12.17 19.54
CA TYR A 60 0.25 -13.58 19.34
C TYR A 60 1.41 -14.03 20.23
N GLY A 61 2.46 -13.20 20.32
CA GLY A 61 3.80 -13.64 20.70
C GLY A 61 4.28 -13.17 22.08
N GLY A 62 4.83 -14.12 22.85
CA GLY A 62 5.76 -13.85 23.96
C GLY A 62 7.22 -13.78 23.48
N THR A 63 8.17 -14.32 24.24
CA THR A 63 9.63 -14.26 23.93
C THR A 63 10.11 -15.21 22.82
N ALA A 64 9.22 -15.98 22.18
CA ALA A 64 9.58 -16.97 21.16
C ALA A 64 9.66 -16.35 19.76
N VAL A 65 10.46 -16.95 18.88
CA VAL A 65 10.51 -16.60 17.45
C VAL A 65 9.42 -17.36 16.69
N PHE A 66 8.70 -16.67 15.81
CA PHE A 66 7.64 -17.26 14.98
C PHE A 66 7.65 -16.63 13.58
N THR A 67 6.94 -17.22 12.62
CA THR A 67 6.88 -16.69 11.24
C THR A 67 5.74 -15.69 11.08
N LEU A 68 5.83 -14.80 10.10
CA LEU A 68 4.72 -13.93 9.71
C LEU A 68 3.50 -14.74 9.25
N ASP A 69 3.74 -15.86 8.56
CA ASP A 69 2.71 -16.82 8.14
C ASP A 69 1.84 -17.30 9.31
N LYS A 70 2.45 -17.55 10.47
CA LYS A 70 1.74 -18.01 11.67
C LYS A 70 0.69 -17.02 12.16
N LEU A 71 0.92 -15.71 11.99
CA LEU A 71 -0.06 -14.70 12.39
C LEU A 71 -1.34 -14.78 11.54
N GLU A 72 -1.22 -15.20 10.28
CA GLU A 72 -2.36 -15.36 9.38
C GLU A 72 -3.01 -16.73 9.53
N THR A 73 -2.22 -17.81 9.65
CA THR A 73 -2.79 -19.16 9.82
C THR A 73 -3.53 -19.34 11.13
N ASP A 74 -3.13 -18.61 12.18
CA ASP A 74 -3.72 -18.68 13.50
C ASP A 74 -4.78 -17.57 13.71
N ASP A 75 -5.22 -16.92 12.62
CA ASP A 75 -6.32 -15.93 12.55
C ASP A 75 -6.11 -14.62 13.34
N PHE A 76 -4.87 -14.17 13.55
CA PHE A 76 -4.58 -12.88 14.21
C PHE A 76 -4.64 -11.69 13.23
N ILE A 77 -4.35 -11.92 11.95
CA ILE A 77 -4.35 -10.89 10.90
C ILE A 77 -4.66 -11.50 9.53
N ASP A 78 -5.30 -10.73 8.65
CA ASP A 78 -5.41 -11.03 7.22
C ASP A 78 -4.43 -10.14 6.45
N LEU A 79 -3.36 -10.75 5.92
CA LEU A 79 -2.30 -10.04 5.21
C LEU A 79 -2.65 -9.77 3.75
N LYS A 80 -3.77 -10.34 3.26
CA LYS A 80 -4.26 -10.16 1.89
C LYS A 80 -3.17 -10.44 0.84
N THR A 81 -3.18 -9.68 -0.24
CA THR A 81 -2.25 -9.78 -1.38
C THR A 81 -0.98 -8.96 -1.18
N ASN A 82 -0.69 -8.50 0.04
CA ASN A 82 0.53 -7.73 0.28
C ASN A 82 1.77 -8.57 -0.01
N THR A 83 2.78 -7.94 -0.60
CA THR A 83 4.11 -8.53 -0.80
C THR A 83 5.04 -8.09 0.32
N PHE A 84 5.99 -8.96 0.65
CA PHE A 84 7.00 -8.71 1.68
C PHE A 84 8.38 -8.86 1.08
N SER A 85 9.34 -8.07 1.55
CA SER A 85 10.72 -8.13 1.09
C SER A 85 11.68 -7.67 2.20
N PHE A 86 12.95 -8.05 2.06
CA PHE A 86 14.06 -7.58 2.91
C PHE A 86 14.93 -6.53 2.21
N ASP A 87 14.76 -6.33 0.91
CA ASP A 87 15.56 -5.41 0.08
C ASP A 87 14.71 -4.41 -0.72
N GLY A 88 13.39 -4.55 -0.70
CA GLY A 88 12.44 -3.73 -1.46
C GLY A 88 12.27 -4.15 -2.92
N GLU A 89 12.91 -5.23 -3.36
CA GLU A 89 12.95 -5.64 -4.76
C GLU A 89 12.53 -7.11 -4.95
N THR A 90 13.04 -7.99 -4.09
CA THR A 90 12.81 -9.44 -4.17
C THR A 90 11.72 -9.86 -3.19
N PRO A 91 10.55 -10.35 -3.66
CA PRO A 91 9.51 -10.82 -2.77
C PRO A 91 9.93 -12.08 -2.01
N VAL A 92 9.67 -12.09 -0.71
CA VAL A 92 9.86 -13.25 0.17
C VAL A 92 8.52 -13.82 0.61
N ALA A 93 8.47 -15.13 0.80
CA ALA A 93 7.28 -15.79 1.33
C ALA A 93 7.08 -15.44 2.81
N LYS A 94 5.82 -15.40 3.26
CA LYS A 94 5.44 -15.17 4.67
C LYS A 94 6.11 -16.17 5.62
N THR A 95 6.40 -17.38 5.15
CA THR A 95 7.09 -18.46 5.90
C THR A 95 8.58 -18.21 6.09
N ALA A 96 9.18 -17.29 5.32
CA ALA A 96 10.58 -16.91 5.41
C ALA A 96 10.81 -15.64 6.25
N VAL A 97 9.75 -14.95 6.64
CA VAL A 97 9.80 -13.78 7.53
C VAL A 97 9.62 -14.25 8.96
N TYR A 98 10.64 -14.08 9.79
CA TYR A 98 10.61 -14.42 11.21
C TYR A 98 10.46 -13.16 12.06
N ILE A 99 9.71 -13.26 13.14
CA ILE A 99 9.39 -12.19 14.07
C ILE A 99 9.83 -12.62 15.46
N LYS A 100 10.46 -11.70 16.20
CA LYS A 100 10.84 -11.89 17.60
C LYS A 100 10.62 -10.61 18.38
N ILE A 101 10.03 -10.74 19.56
CA ILE A 101 9.81 -9.61 20.46
C ILE A 101 10.93 -9.59 21.49
N THR A 102 11.71 -8.51 21.50
CA THR A 102 12.81 -8.31 22.46
C THR A 102 12.60 -7.01 23.22
N GLY A 103 12.38 -7.09 24.53
CA GLY A 103 12.18 -5.90 25.36
C GLY A 103 10.93 -5.09 25.00
N GLY A 104 9.89 -5.74 24.45
CA GLY A 104 8.66 -5.09 24.00
C GLY A 104 8.72 -4.45 22.62
N VAL A 105 9.81 -4.65 21.87
CA VAL A 105 9.95 -4.19 20.48
C VAL A 105 9.87 -5.38 19.53
N VAL A 106 9.02 -5.29 18.51
CA VAL A 106 8.89 -6.28 17.44
C VAL A 106 10.03 -6.10 16.43
N GLY A 107 10.87 -7.13 16.28
CA GLY A 107 11.93 -7.17 15.28
C GLY A 107 11.66 -8.23 14.20
N PHE A 108 12.20 -8.00 13.00
CA PHE A 108 12.08 -8.86 11.83
C PHE A 108 13.41 -9.51 11.48
N TYR A 109 13.38 -10.78 11.10
CA TYR A 109 14.53 -11.64 10.90
C TYR A 109 14.34 -12.56 9.69
N SER A 110 15.45 -12.96 9.06
CA SER A 110 15.45 -13.92 7.94
C SER A 110 15.74 -15.37 8.36
N ASP A 111 15.97 -15.61 9.65
CA ASP A 111 16.32 -16.91 10.21
C ASP A 111 15.44 -17.30 11.41
N LEU A 112 15.21 -18.61 11.57
CA LEU A 112 14.45 -19.16 12.68
C LEU A 112 15.08 -18.88 14.05
N ALA A 113 16.40 -18.68 14.13
CA ALA A 113 17.05 -18.37 15.39
C ALA A 113 16.86 -16.91 15.83
N GLY A 114 16.28 -16.04 14.97
CA GLY A 114 16.05 -14.64 15.26
C GLY A 114 17.35 -13.88 15.54
N THR A 115 18.36 -14.12 14.71
CA THR A 115 19.72 -13.56 14.85
C THR A 115 20.08 -12.61 13.71
N VAL A 116 19.62 -12.90 12.50
CA VAL A 116 19.88 -12.10 11.29
C VAL A 116 18.74 -11.09 11.13
N ALA A 117 18.87 -9.94 11.81
CA ALA A 117 17.93 -8.84 11.67
C ALA A 117 17.96 -8.28 10.24
N VAL A 118 16.79 -7.92 9.72
CA VAL A 118 16.62 -7.44 8.35
C VAL A 118 15.73 -6.21 8.34
N ASP A 119 15.91 -5.39 7.31
CA ASP A 119 14.91 -4.39 6.97
C ASP A 119 13.65 -5.10 6.48
N PHE A 120 12.51 -4.46 6.62
CA PHE A 120 11.23 -5.05 6.25
C PHE A 120 10.43 -4.09 5.40
N TYR A 121 10.02 -4.60 4.24
CA TYR A 121 9.27 -3.89 3.23
C TYR A 121 7.89 -4.53 3.06
N VAL A 122 6.88 -3.69 2.84
CA VAL A 122 5.51 -4.09 2.45
C VAL A 122 5.19 -3.39 1.14
N ASN A 123 4.83 -4.14 0.09
CA ASN A 123 4.53 -3.61 -1.26
C ASN A 123 5.56 -2.57 -1.75
N ASP A 124 6.86 -2.85 -1.56
CA ASP A 124 8.02 -2.02 -1.93
C ASP A 124 8.26 -0.78 -1.04
N THR A 125 7.41 -0.51 -0.06
CA THR A 125 7.62 0.55 0.94
C THR A 125 8.43 0.00 2.12
N LEU A 126 9.57 0.63 2.44
CA LEU A 126 10.31 0.35 3.69
C LEU A 126 9.47 0.76 4.89
N VAL A 127 9.08 -0.19 5.72
CA VAL A 127 8.23 0.04 6.90
C VAL A 127 8.97 -0.16 8.22
N TYR A 128 10.08 -0.91 8.21
CA TYR A 128 10.94 -1.10 9.37
C TYR A 128 12.40 -1.21 8.94
N GLU A 129 13.25 -0.41 9.60
CA GLU A 129 14.69 -0.44 9.45
C GLU A 129 15.29 -1.16 10.65
N LYS A 130 16.15 -2.15 10.40
CA LYS A 130 16.79 -2.87 11.48
C LYS A 130 17.72 -1.95 12.27
N PRO A 131 17.82 -2.12 13.61
CA PRO A 131 18.78 -1.37 14.42
C PRO A 131 20.24 -1.67 14.10
#